data_AF-A0A7J4SS99-F1
#
_entry.id   AF-A0A7J4SS99-F1
#
_cell.length_a   1.000
_cell.length_b   1.000
_cell.length_c   1.000
_cell.angle_alpha   90.00
_cell.angle_beta   90.00
_cell.angle_gamma   90.00
#
_symmetry.space_group_name_H-M   'P 1'
#
loop_
_entity.id
_entity.type
_entity.pdbx_description
1 polymer ?
#
loop_
_entity_poly.entity_id
_entity_poly.type
_entity_poly.pdbx_seq_one_letter_code
_entity_poly.pdbx_strand_id
1 'polypeptide(L)'
;ADVDGAHIRTLLLTLFYRYMKALIDNGYVYIAQPPLYKISKGKEIHYAFSDDEKDRIIQQTGKSTHIQRYKGLGEMNTDQLWDTTMDPLNRMLYKVTVDDAVKADELLTILMGEIVEPRKEFILANAKFVQNLDI
;
A
#
# COMPACT_ATOMS: atom_id res chain seq x y z
N ALA A 1 -1.68 0.45 4.14
CA ALA A 1 -2.29 0.99 5.36
C ALA A 1 -2.95 -0.11 6.17
N ASP A 2 -3.79 -0.96 5.56
CA ASP A 2 -4.43 -2.09 6.24
C ASP A 2 -4.26 -3.42 5.48
N VAL A 3 -4.33 -4.54 6.20
CA VAL A 3 -4.23 -5.90 5.66
C VAL A 3 -5.35 -6.22 4.67
N ASP A 4 -6.56 -5.73 4.94
CA ASP A 4 -7.71 -5.89 4.04
C ASP A 4 -7.52 -5.08 2.75
N GLY A 5 -6.89 -3.91 2.85
CA GLY A 5 -6.50 -3.12 1.68
C GLY A 5 -5.47 -3.85 0.80
N ALA A 6 -4.51 -4.55 1.43
CA ALA A 6 -3.56 -5.39 0.71
C ALA A 6 -4.25 -6.56 0.01
N HIS A 7 -5.25 -7.18 0.64
CA HIS A 7 -6.03 -8.26 0.03
C HIS A 7 -6.83 -7.78 -1.19
N ILE A 8 -7.58 -6.67 -1.07
CA ILE A 8 -8.33 -6.07 -2.19
C ILE A 8 -7.38 -5.69 -3.33
N ARG A 9 -6.21 -5.13 -3.01
CA ARG A 9 -5.18 -4.81 -4.01
C ARG A 9 -4.77 -6.06 -4.80
N THR A 10 -4.48 -7.18 -4.13
CA THR A 10 -4.13 -8.43 -4.81
C THR A 10 -5.27 -8.93 -5.71
N LEU A 11 -6.52 -8.85 -5.27
CA LEU A 11 -7.70 -9.21 -6.07
C LEU A 11 -7.81 -8.35 -7.34
N LEU A 12 -7.67 -7.03 -7.21
CA LEU A 12 -7.73 -6.10 -8.34
C LEU A 12 -6.56 -6.29 -9.31
N LEU A 13 -5.34 -6.50 -8.79
CA LEU A 13 -4.18 -6.80 -9.63
C LEU A 13 -4.37 -8.11 -10.39
N THR A 14 -4.97 -9.12 -9.75
CA THR A 14 -5.32 -10.39 -10.42
C THR A 14 -6.33 -10.16 -11.53
N LEU A 15 -7.37 -9.37 -11.29
CA LEU A 15 -8.36 -8.97 -12.29
C LEU A 15 -7.67 -8.28 -13.49
N PHE A 16 -6.85 -7.26 -13.22
CA PHE A 16 -6.14 -6.54 -14.28
C PHE A 16 -5.18 -7.46 -15.04
N TYR A 17 -4.44 -8.33 -14.35
CA TYR A 17 -3.50 -9.24 -15.01
C TYR A 17 -4.20 -10.27 -15.88
N ARG A 18 -5.31 -10.86 -15.41
CA ARG A 18 -6.02 -11.93 -16.14
C ARG A 18 -6.86 -11.42 -17.30
N TYR A 19 -7.52 -10.27 -17.14
CA TYR A 19 -8.53 -9.82 -18.09
C TYR A 19 -8.17 -8.53 -18.83
N MET A 20 -7.25 -7.72 -18.28
CA MET A 20 -6.92 -6.40 -18.80
C MET A 20 -5.41 -6.17 -18.85
N LYS A 21 -4.63 -7.21 -19.19
CA LYS A 21 -3.17 -7.20 -19.11
C LYS A 21 -2.53 -6.01 -19.85
N ALA A 22 -3.12 -5.60 -20.97
CA ALA A 22 -2.68 -4.43 -21.74
C ALA A 22 -2.65 -3.13 -20.90
N LEU A 23 -3.49 -2.98 -19.88
CA LEU A 23 -3.43 -1.81 -18.98
C LEU A 23 -2.16 -1.82 -18.14
N ILE A 24 -1.70 -2.99 -17.71
CA ILE A 24 -0.46 -3.15 -16.96
C ILE A 24 0.74 -2.95 -17.89
N ASP A 25 0.74 -3.65 -19.04
CA ASP A 25 1.86 -3.63 -19.99
C ASP A 25 2.12 -2.22 -20.55
N ASN A 26 1.06 -1.44 -20.79
CA ASN A 26 1.17 -0.04 -21.23
C ASN A 26 1.39 0.95 -20.06
N GLY A 27 1.44 0.47 -18.82
CA GLY A 27 1.79 1.30 -17.67
C GLY A 27 0.69 2.26 -17.22
N TYR A 28 -0.58 1.86 -17.34
CA TYR A 28 -1.73 2.64 -16.88
C TYR A 28 -2.19 2.30 -15.46
N VAL A 29 -1.68 1.22 -14.86
CA VAL A 29 -2.08 0.78 -13.52
C VAL A 29 -1.11 1.34 -12.47
N TYR A 30 -1.66 2.03 -11.48
CA TYR A 30 -0.94 2.63 -10.37
C TYR A 30 -1.59 2.28 -9.04
N ILE A 31 -0.78 2.22 -7.99
CA ILE A 31 -1.22 2.05 -6.61
C ILE A 31 -0.90 3.33 -5.86
N ALA A 32 -1.91 4.00 -5.34
CA ALA A 32 -1.70 5.17 -4.49
C ALA A 32 -1.23 4.74 -3.09
N GLN A 33 -0.28 5.49 -2.54
CA GLN A 33 0.19 5.30 -1.17
C GLN A 33 -0.38 6.40 -0.28
N PRO A 34 -1.42 6.11 0.51
CA PRO A 34 -1.92 7.05 1.51
C PRO A 34 -0.96 7.14 2.72
N PRO A 35 -0.99 8.23 3.48
CA PRO A 35 -0.17 8.38 4.68
C PRO A 35 -0.64 7.42 5.78
N LEU A 36 0.31 6.95 6.59
CA LEU A 36 0.04 6.12 7.76
C LEU A 36 -0.22 6.97 9.01
N TYR A 37 0.36 8.16 9.07
CA TYR A 37 0.31 9.03 10.25
C TYR A 37 -0.03 10.47 9.89
N LYS A 38 -0.78 11.11 10.78
CA LYS A 38 -0.94 12.55 10.87
C LYS A 38 -0.32 13.04 12.17
N ILE A 39 0.61 13.97 12.08
CA ILE A 39 1.35 14.54 13.20
C ILE A 39 0.95 16.01 13.28
N SER A 40 0.49 16.45 14.45
CA SER A 40 -0.03 17.80 14.64
C SER A 40 0.61 18.49 15.84
N LYS A 41 0.99 19.76 15.67
CA LYS A 41 1.50 20.62 16.74
C LYS A 41 0.92 22.02 16.61
N GLY A 42 -0.07 22.32 17.45
CA GLY A 42 -0.81 23.59 17.34
C GLY A 42 -1.54 23.69 16.00
N LYS A 43 -1.05 24.55 15.11
CA LYS A 43 -1.59 24.75 13.76
C LYS A 43 -0.83 23.99 12.67
N GLU A 44 0.35 23.47 12.97
CA GLU A 44 1.18 22.73 12.02
C GLU A 44 0.69 21.28 11.91
N ILE A 45 0.54 20.79 10.68
CA ILE A 45 0.14 19.43 10.37
C ILE A 45 1.16 18.86 9.39
N HIS A 46 1.67 17.68 9.71
CA HIS A 46 2.56 16.89 8.87
C HIS A 46 1.96 15.50 8.67
N TYR A 47 2.22 14.90 7.51
CA TYR A 47 1.84 13.53 7.19
C TYR A 47 3.08 12.68 7.06
N ALA A 48 3.00 11.43 7.52
CA ALA A 48 4.08 10.47 7.38
C ALA A 48 3.56 9.19 6.73
N PHE A 49 4.32 8.67 5.77
CA PHE A 49 3.99 7.48 4.98
C PHE A 49 4.73 6.23 5.47
N SER A 50 5.67 6.39 6.41
CA SER A 50 6.38 5.29 7.07
C SER A 50 6.65 5.61 8.54
N ASP A 51 7.01 4.57 9.30
CA ASP A 51 7.45 4.74 10.69
C ASP A 51 8.74 5.57 10.80
N ASP A 52 9.68 5.37 9.90
CA ASP A 52 10.94 6.13 9.85
C ASP A 52 10.67 7.62 9.62
N GLU A 53 9.75 7.94 8.71
CA GLU A 53 9.36 9.32 8.43
C GLU A 53 8.65 9.95 9.63
N LYS A 54 7.75 9.21 10.26
CA LYS A 54 7.06 9.64 11.49
C LYS A 54 8.07 9.99 12.58
N ASP A 55 9.06 9.13 12.82
CA ASP A 55 10.07 9.35 13.86
C ASP A 55 10.96 10.56 13.54
N ARG A 56 11.33 10.76 12.27
CA ARG A 56 12.05 11.96 11.81
C ARG A 56 11.25 13.24 12.04
N ILE A 57 9.97 13.24 11.68
CA ILE A 57 9.09 14.40 11.89
C ILE A 57 8.97 14.70 13.38
N ILE A 58 8.73 13.70 14.23
CA ILE A 58 8.64 13.90 15.68
C ILE A 58 9.92 14.51 16.26
N GLN A 59 11.10 14.07 15.80
CA GLN A 59 12.38 14.63 16.23
C GLN A 59 12.53 16.10 15.84
N GLN A 60 12.04 16.51 14.67
CA GLN A 60 12.07 17.89 14.20
C GLN A 60 11.03 18.78 14.89
N THR A 61 9.83 18.26 15.13
CA THR A 61 8.68 19.01 15.64
C THR A 61 8.68 19.12 17.18
N GLY A 62 9.36 18.23 17.92
CA GLY A 62 9.58 18.33 19.37
C GLY A 62 8.48 17.73 20.27
N LYS A 63 8.69 17.72 21.60
CA LYS A 63 7.99 16.87 22.60
C LYS A 63 6.49 17.14 22.91
N SER A 64 5.74 17.88 22.08
CA SER A 64 4.28 18.10 22.27
C SER A 64 3.47 17.95 20.98
N THR A 65 3.76 16.92 20.19
CA THR A 65 3.00 16.57 18.99
C THR A 65 1.88 15.57 19.30
N HIS A 66 0.69 15.81 18.77
CA HIS A 66 -0.38 14.83 18.73
C HIS A 66 -0.28 13.99 17.46
N ILE A 67 -0.21 12.67 17.61
CA ILE A 67 -0.02 11.71 16.53
C ILE A 67 -1.30 10.88 16.38
N GLN A 68 -1.86 10.87 15.17
CA GLN A 68 -2.97 10.04 14.76
C GLN A 68 -2.46 9.03 13.73
N ARG A 69 -2.73 7.74 13.93
CA ARG A 69 -2.47 6.70 12.93
C ARG A 69 -3.75 6.45 12.13
N TYR A 70 -3.65 6.50 10.81
CA TYR A 70 -4.73 6.12 9.91
C TYR A 70 -4.76 4.61 9.76
N LYS A 71 -5.90 4.00 10.06
CA LYS A 71 -6.15 2.57 9.79
C LYS A 71 -6.76 2.35 8.42
N GLY A 72 -7.39 3.36 7.85
CA GLY A 72 -7.98 3.27 6.52
C GLY A 72 -8.37 4.65 5.99
N LEU A 73 -8.68 4.71 4.70
CA LEU A 73 -9.03 5.95 4.02
C LEU A 73 -10.30 6.60 4.58
N GLY A 74 -11.21 5.82 5.16
CA GLY A 74 -12.46 6.33 5.77
C GLY A 74 -12.25 7.20 7.02
N GLU A 75 -11.04 7.20 7.59
CA GLU A 75 -10.67 8.08 8.72
C GLU A 75 -10.16 9.46 8.26
N MET A 76 -10.02 9.66 6.94
CA MET A 76 -9.57 10.90 6.33
C MET A 76 -10.77 11.72 5.86
N ASN A 77 -10.71 13.04 6.05
CA ASN A 77 -11.67 13.94 5.39
C ASN A 77 -11.24 14.23 3.95
N THR A 78 -12.13 14.88 3.18
CA THR A 78 -11.91 15.16 1.76
C THR A 78 -10.61 15.92 1.49
N ASP A 79 -10.34 16.97 2.27
CA ASP A 79 -9.14 17.80 2.09
C ASP A 79 -7.86 16.99 2.37
N GLN A 80 -7.85 16.20 3.45
CA GLN A 80 -6.73 15.32 3.77
C GLN A 80 -6.47 14.29 2.67
N LEU A 81 -7.52 13.69 2.11
CA LEU A 81 -7.39 12.72 1.04
C LEU A 81 -6.82 13.37 -0.23
N TRP A 82 -7.31 14.57 -0.55
CA TRP A 82 -6.83 15.33 -1.69
C TRP A 82 -5.35 15.66 -1.56
N ASP A 83 -4.97 16.34 -0.48
CA ASP A 83 -3.62 16.87 -0.27
C ASP A 83 -2.55 15.76 -0.19
N THR A 84 -2.93 14.57 0.27
CA THR A 84 -1.97 13.49 0.53
C THR A 84 -1.92 12.43 -0.56
N THR A 85 -3.05 12.15 -1.21
CA THR A 85 -3.20 10.94 -2.04
C THR A 85 -3.69 11.23 -3.46
N MET A 86 -4.35 12.36 -3.71
CA MET A 86 -4.94 12.65 -5.03
C MET A 86 -4.28 13.80 -5.79
N ASP A 87 -3.75 14.80 -5.08
CA ASP A 87 -3.10 15.97 -5.66
C ASP A 87 -1.87 15.54 -6.49
N PRO A 88 -1.85 15.79 -7.82
CA PRO A 88 -0.74 15.42 -8.69
C PRO A 88 0.64 15.96 -8.26
N LEU A 89 0.68 17.06 -7.50
CA LEU A 89 1.91 17.66 -7.03
C LEU A 89 2.50 16.95 -5.81
N ASN A 90 1.66 16.35 -4.97
CA ASN A 90 2.04 15.83 -3.65
C ASN A 90 1.86 14.32 -3.51
N ARG A 91 1.04 13.69 -4.37
CA ARG A 91 0.71 12.26 -4.27
C ARG A 91 1.91 11.36 -4.55
N MET A 92 1.97 10.25 -3.83
CA MET A 92 2.87 9.14 -4.14
C MET A 92 2.11 8.00 -4.82
N LEU A 93 2.56 7.64 -6.02
CA LEU A 93 2.00 6.55 -6.82
C LEU A 93 3.10 5.53 -7.15
N TYR A 94 2.81 4.26 -6.93
CA TYR A 94 3.62 3.15 -7.42
C TYR A 94 3.07 2.66 -8.74
N LYS A 95 3.89 2.72 -9.79
CA LYS A 95 3.54 2.16 -11.10
C LYS A 95 3.68 0.64 -11.06
N VAL A 96 2.65 -0.08 -11.51
CA VAL A 96 2.68 -1.54 -11.58
C VAL A 96 3.38 -1.96 -12.88
N THR A 97 4.35 -2.86 -12.76
CA THR A 97 5.09 -3.46 -13.88
C THR A 97 5.14 -4.98 -13.74
N VAL A 98 5.39 -5.69 -14.84
CA VAL A 98 5.58 -7.14 -14.87
C VAL A 98 6.92 -7.41 -15.52
N ASP A 99 7.90 -7.82 -14.71
CA ASP A 99 9.26 -8.10 -15.21
C ASP A 99 9.35 -9.50 -15.82
N ASP A 100 8.75 -10.50 -15.15
CA ASP A 100 8.71 -11.89 -15.59
C ASP A 100 7.27 -12.39 -15.61
N ALA A 101 6.70 -12.47 -16.81
CA ALA A 101 5.31 -12.87 -17.01
C ALA A 101 5.06 -14.33 -16.61
N VAL A 102 6.07 -15.22 -16.73
CA VAL A 102 5.92 -16.63 -16.37
C VAL A 102 5.83 -16.78 -14.87
N LYS A 103 6.76 -16.14 -14.14
CA LYS A 103 6.71 -16.14 -12.67
C LYS A 103 5.48 -15.45 -12.12
N ALA A 104 5.06 -14.34 -12.72
CA ALA A 104 3.84 -13.64 -12.30
C ALA A 104 2.61 -14.53 -12.46
N ASP A 105 2.50 -15.27 -13.57
CA ASP A 105 1.40 -16.19 -13.83
C ASP A 105 1.38 -17.38 -12.85
N GLU A 106 2.56 -17.98 -12.61
CA GLU A 106 2.72 -19.07 -11.64
C GLU A 106 2.31 -18.62 -10.23
N LEU A 107 2.81 -17.48 -9.78
CA LEU A 107 2.54 -16.94 -8.45
C LEU A 107 1.07 -16.58 -8.27
N LEU A 108 0.43 -15.98 -9.28
CA LEU A 108 -1.01 -15.71 -9.25
C LEU A 108 -1.83 -16.99 -9.25
N THR A 109 -1.40 -18.04 -9.96
CA THR A 109 -2.09 -19.32 -9.98
C THR A 109 -2.01 -20.01 -8.61
N ILE A 110 -0.85 -20.01 -7.96
CA ILE A 110 -0.67 -20.56 -6.61
C ILE A 110 -1.50 -19.77 -5.59
N LEU A 111 -1.42 -18.44 -5.62
CA LEU A 111 -2.06 -17.61 -4.60
C LEU A 111 -3.56 -17.45 -4.80
N MET A 112 -4.05 -17.38 -6.05
CA MET A 112 -5.43 -17.03 -6.37
C MET A 112 -6.22 -18.17 -7.03
N GLY A 113 -5.61 -19.34 -7.22
CA GLY A 113 -6.26 -20.52 -7.78
C GLY A 113 -7.22 -21.24 -6.82
N GLU A 114 -7.91 -22.25 -7.33
CA GLU A 114 -8.90 -23.02 -6.56
C GLU A 114 -8.25 -24.05 -5.62
N ILE A 115 -7.06 -24.52 -5.96
CA ILE A 115 -6.37 -25.57 -5.21
C ILE A 115 -5.75 -24.98 -3.95
N VAL A 116 -6.19 -25.46 -2.79
CA VAL A 116 -5.80 -24.94 -1.48
C VAL A 116 -4.38 -25.38 -1.07
N GLU A 117 -3.98 -26.61 -1.38
CA GLU A 117 -2.72 -27.18 -0.87
C GLU A 117 -1.47 -26.40 -1.33
N PRO A 118 -1.29 -26.08 -2.62
CA PRO A 118 -0.14 -25.29 -3.09
C PRO A 118 -0.08 -23.91 -2.44
N ARG A 119 -1.23 -23.26 -2.25
CA ARG A 119 -1.32 -21.97 -1.54
C ARG A 119 -0.83 -22.12 -0.11
N LYS A 120 -1.26 -23.16 0.59
CA LYS A 120 -0.90 -23.40 1.99
C LYS A 120 0.59 -23.66 2.14
N GLU A 121 1.17 -24.51 1.29
CA GLU A 121 2.61 -24.77 1.26
C GLU A 121 3.40 -23.49 1.01
N PHE A 122 2.98 -22.69 0.03
CA PHE A 122 3.60 -21.40 -0.27
C PHE A 122 3.57 -20.45 0.93
N ILE A 123 2.42 -20.31 1.60
CA ILE A 123 2.28 -19.46 2.78
C ILE A 123 3.20 -19.96 3.90
N LEU A 124 3.22 -21.25 4.19
CA LEU A 124 4.06 -21.81 5.27
C LEU A 124 5.56 -21.63 5.00
N ALA A 125 5.99 -21.80 3.74
CA ALA A 125 7.37 -21.59 3.34
C ALA A 125 7.79 -20.12 3.45
N ASN A 126 6.89 -19.19 3.15
CA ASN A 126 7.22 -17.77 3.02
C ASN A 126 6.85 -16.90 4.24
N ALA A 127 5.96 -17.38 5.12
CA ALA A 127 5.44 -16.60 6.25
C ALA A 127 6.52 -16.06 7.20
N LYS A 128 7.64 -16.77 7.34
CA LYS A 128 8.76 -16.36 8.21
C LYS A 128 9.55 -15.17 7.67
N PHE A 129 9.49 -14.90 6.37
CA PHE A 129 10.22 -13.81 5.74
C PHE A 129 9.45 -12.49 5.74
N VAL A 130 8.15 -12.54 6.06
CA VAL A 130 7.30 -11.36 6.09
C VAL A 130 7.37 -10.73 7.48
N GLN A 131 8.33 -9.82 7.67
CA GLN A 131 8.49 -9.11 8.94
C GLN A 131 7.58 -7.88 9.08
N ASN A 132 7.13 -7.28 7.96
CA ASN A 132 6.31 -6.06 7.98
C ASN A 132 5.35 -6.02 6.78
N LEU A 133 4.08 -6.40 6.99
CA LEU A 133 3.01 -6.28 5.98
C LEU A 133 2.41 -4.86 5.88
N ASP A 134 2.72 -3.99 6.87
CA ASP A 134 2.03 -2.71 7.10
C ASP A 134 2.85 -1.46 6.78
N ILE A 135 4.01 -1.57 6.12
CA ILE A 135 4.82 -0.42 5.68
C ILE A 135 4.36 0.05 4.30
#